data_AF-A0A7U4RRL9-F1
#
_entry.id   AF-A0A7U4RRL9-F1
#
_cell.length_a   1.000
_cell.length_b   1.000
_cell.length_c   1.000
_cell.angle_alpha   90.00
_cell.angle_beta   90.00
_cell.angle_gamma   90.00
#
_symmetry.space_group_name_H-M   'P 1'
#
loop_
_entity.id
_entity.type
_entity.pdbx_description
1 polymer ?
#
loop_
_entity_poly.entity_id
_entity_poly.type
_entity_poly.pdbx_seq_one_letter_code
_entity_poly.pdbx_strand_id
1 'polypeptide(L)'
;MGKILKVFIGAFLVLGANIFAAENQNIQIFSTDNSNGSINAKSIEKAFNDSGVIVDVNNDMNSIFSKRYGKVYHKNYNLAIFTNPARVTKLMKKYPTIGLITPLSMSIYEDDKTINIATLSLAGMSRITKIPMTDPDLTAYAKSVDAALHKALPKGKYLPVNHTLKSSKPLVTVFTTEFEVEDGDTITDAKESFEEEFESELGPVGFLIPKSYKLKHDNYDFFDTYSIIRFNAIYPVYKNHPDAGAYAPFSLVIYKKKGDDTVHIAYPSIDNWITDLDITDKETVKAVKETQEKIKNILEELTE
;
A
#
# COMPACT_ATOMS: atom_id res chain seq x y z
N MET A 1 76.18 5.33 -14.31
CA MET A 1 75.39 4.07 -14.41
C MET A 1 74.26 4.14 -13.39
N GLY A 2 73.03 3.81 -13.82
CA GLY A 2 71.86 3.44 -13.00
C GLY A 2 71.32 4.49 -12.01
N LYS A 3 70.23 5.24 -12.20
CA LYS A 3 68.82 4.97 -12.62
C LYS A 3 67.88 5.33 -11.44
N ILE A 4 67.18 6.46 -11.62
CA ILE A 4 65.73 6.66 -11.42
C ILE A 4 65.16 6.22 -10.05
N LEU A 5 65.02 7.17 -9.13
CA LEU A 5 64.07 7.06 -8.02
C LEU A 5 62.77 7.76 -8.42
N LYS A 6 61.69 6.98 -8.49
CA LYS A 6 60.36 7.37 -8.94
C LYS A 6 59.67 8.27 -7.91
N VAL A 7 59.07 9.33 -8.44
CA VAL A 7 58.08 10.20 -7.80
C VAL A 7 56.84 9.38 -7.45
N PHE A 8 56.46 9.34 -6.17
CA PHE A 8 55.12 8.93 -5.73
C PHE A 8 54.30 10.18 -5.44
N ILE A 9 53.55 10.65 -6.44
CA ILE A 9 52.40 11.52 -6.24
C ILE A 9 51.25 10.58 -5.87
N GLY A 10 50.88 10.60 -4.58
CA GLY A 10 49.70 9.92 -4.08
C GLY A 10 48.46 10.57 -4.65
N ALA A 11 47.83 9.92 -5.62
CA ALA A 11 46.49 10.22 -6.07
C ALA A 11 45.52 9.92 -4.91
N PHE A 12 44.88 10.95 -4.36
CA PHE A 12 43.69 10.80 -3.53
C PHE A 12 42.56 10.32 -4.45
N LEU A 13 42.44 9.00 -4.54
CA LEU A 13 41.32 8.32 -5.18
C LEU A 13 40.05 8.66 -4.41
N VAL A 14 39.17 9.37 -5.12
CA VAL A 14 37.77 9.59 -4.82
C VAL A 14 37.16 8.28 -4.31
N LEU A 15 36.86 8.22 -3.01
CA LEU A 15 35.95 7.25 -2.42
C LEU A 15 34.53 7.60 -2.86
N GLY A 16 34.29 7.45 -4.16
CA GLY A 16 32.97 7.23 -4.70
C GLY A 16 32.60 5.82 -4.30
N ALA A 17 31.94 5.69 -3.14
CA ALA A 17 31.17 4.49 -2.87
C ALA A 17 30.07 4.44 -3.92
N ASN A 18 30.36 3.74 -5.02
CA ASN A 18 29.36 3.03 -5.80
C ASN A 18 28.65 2.09 -4.83
N ILE A 19 27.62 2.60 -4.16
CA ILE A 19 26.56 1.74 -3.66
C ILE A 19 25.83 1.32 -4.92
N PHE A 20 26.18 0.12 -5.37
CA PHE A 20 25.43 -0.65 -6.34
C PHE A 20 23.93 -0.37 -6.14
N ALA A 21 23.27 0.01 -7.23
CA ALA A 21 21.82 0.01 -7.31
C ALA A 21 21.33 -1.39 -6.92
N ALA A 22 20.99 -1.58 -5.64
CA ALA A 22 20.01 -2.57 -5.28
C ALA A 22 18.78 -2.16 -6.08
N GLU A 23 18.32 -3.03 -7.00
CA GLU A 23 17.08 -2.75 -7.71
C GLU A 23 16.02 -2.41 -6.66
N ASN A 24 15.44 -1.20 -6.76
CA ASN A 24 14.52 -0.72 -5.74
C ASN A 24 13.29 -1.63 -5.74
N GLN A 25 13.20 -2.52 -4.76
CA GLN A 25 12.07 -3.43 -4.57
C GLN A 25 10.82 -2.62 -4.24
N ASN A 26 9.64 -3.09 -4.69
CA ASN A 26 8.38 -2.39 -4.46
C ASN A 26 7.89 -2.50 -3.01
N ILE A 27 8.30 -3.55 -2.31
CA ILE A 27 8.03 -3.80 -0.90
C ILE A 27 9.31 -3.59 -0.10
N GLN A 28 9.16 -3.08 1.12
CA GLN A 28 10.21 -3.04 2.12
C GLN A 28 9.76 -3.81 3.37
N ILE A 29 10.67 -4.58 3.96
CA ILE A 29 10.44 -5.32 5.21
C ILE A 29 11.43 -4.80 6.25
N PHE A 30 10.91 -4.24 7.34
CA PHE A 30 11.71 -3.74 8.47
C PHE A 30 11.56 -4.69 9.65
N SER A 31 12.70 -5.18 10.18
CA SER A 31 12.74 -6.31 11.10
C SER A 31 13.66 -6.06 12.28
N THR A 32 13.28 -6.53 13.47
CA THR A 32 14.14 -6.57 14.65
C THR A 32 13.98 -7.90 15.39
N ASP A 33 15.01 -8.28 16.16
CA ASP A 33 14.84 -9.30 17.19
C ASP A 33 13.77 -8.85 18.19
N ASN A 34 12.87 -9.78 18.49
CA ASN A 34 11.79 -9.67 19.45
C ASN A 34 11.75 -10.94 20.33
N SER A 35 12.91 -11.56 20.60
CA SER A 35 13.00 -12.78 21.40
C SER A 35 12.42 -12.61 22.81
N ASN A 36 12.39 -11.37 23.32
CA ASN A 36 11.81 -11.03 24.62
C ASN A 36 10.31 -10.70 24.59
N GLY A 37 9.68 -10.69 23.41
CA GLY A 37 8.26 -10.36 23.23
C GLY A 37 7.86 -8.93 23.62
N SER A 38 8.82 -8.01 23.72
CA SER A 38 8.56 -6.64 24.20
C SER A 38 7.84 -5.76 23.18
N ILE A 39 7.94 -6.11 21.88
CA ILE A 39 7.30 -5.40 20.78
C ILE A 39 6.11 -6.21 20.30
N ASN A 40 4.98 -5.55 20.07
CA ASN A 40 3.77 -6.14 19.50
C ASN A 40 3.04 -5.13 18.58
N ALA A 41 1.99 -5.58 17.90
CA ALA A 41 1.23 -4.76 16.95
C ALA A 41 0.69 -3.45 17.55
N LYS A 42 0.27 -3.45 18.83
CA LYS A 42 -0.21 -2.23 19.51
C LYS A 42 0.91 -1.24 19.80
N SER A 43 2.10 -1.73 20.20
CA SER A 43 3.26 -0.86 20.40
C SER A 43 3.74 -0.22 19.09
N ILE A 44 3.65 -0.96 17.98
CA ILE A 44 3.99 -0.47 16.63
C ILE A 44 2.99 0.61 16.20
N GLU A 45 1.69 0.35 16.35
CA GLU A 45 0.63 1.33 16.10
C GLU A 45 0.86 2.63 16.87
N LYS A 46 1.15 2.51 18.18
CA LYS A 46 1.44 3.68 19.01
C LYS A 46 2.64 4.47 18.47
N ALA A 47 3.72 3.79 18.09
CA ALA A 47 4.92 4.44 17.58
C ALA A 47 4.67 5.16 16.24
N PHE A 48 3.86 4.57 15.36
CA PHE A 48 3.42 5.22 14.11
C PHE A 48 2.61 6.48 14.42
N ASN A 49 1.60 6.37 15.28
CA ASN A 49 0.74 7.48 15.69
C ASN A 49 1.56 8.63 16.31
N ASP A 50 2.50 8.30 17.22
CA ASP A 50 3.40 9.27 17.84
C ASP A 50 4.39 9.91 16.82
N SER A 51 4.45 9.43 15.58
CA SER A 51 5.25 9.98 14.47
C SER A 51 4.43 10.83 13.49
N GLY A 52 3.12 10.97 13.74
CA GLY A 52 2.19 11.63 12.80
C GLY A 52 1.84 10.77 11.58
N VAL A 53 2.13 9.46 11.63
CA VAL A 53 1.64 8.47 10.67
C VAL A 53 0.50 7.73 11.36
N ILE A 54 -0.74 8.09 11.02
CA ILE A 54 -1.93 7.64 11.74
C ILE A 54 -2.32 6.25 11.27
N VAL A 55 -2.36 5.30 12.20
CA VAL A 55 -2.85 3.93 11.98
C VAL A 55 -4.33 3.90 12.39
N ASP A 56 -5.22 3.75 11.41
CA ASP A 56 -6.67 3.77 11.62
C ASP A 56 -7.26 2.37 11.87
N VAL A 57 -6.62 1.33 11.34
CA VAL A 57 -7.04 -0.07 11.50
C VAL A 57 -5.81 -0.91 11.77
N ASN A 58 -5.91 -1.83 12.72
CA ASN A 58 -4.89 -2.80 13.06
C ASN A 58 -5.56 -4.10 13.55
N ASN A 59 -5.82 -5.00 12.61
CA ASN A 59 -6.62 -6.21 12.86
C ASN A 59 -5.73 -7.42 13.08
N ASP A 60 -5.95 -8.12 14.19
CA ASP A 60 -5.41 -9.47 14.41
C ASP A 60 -6.10 -10.46 13.47
N MET A 61 -5.37 -10.83 12.42
CA MET A 61 -5.89 -11.71 11.39
C MET A 61 -5.89 -13.18 11.84
N ASN A 62 -5.07 -13.58 12.81
CA ASN A 62 -5.10 -14.95 13.32
C ASN A 62 -6.42 -15.25 14.02
N SER A 63 -6.96 -14.28 14.77
CA SER A 63 -8.30 -14.39 15.38
C SER A 63 -9.41 -14.57 14.32
N ILE A 64 -9.31 -13.88 13.19
CA ILE A 64 -10.28 -13.96 12.10
C ILE A 64 -10.11 -15.27 11.32
N PHE A 65 -8.88 -15.61 10.95
CA PHE A 65 -8.56 -16.75 10.10
C PHE A 65 -8.77 -18.09 10.81
N SER A 66 -8.48 -18.17 12.11
CA SER A 66 -8.81 -19.35 12.90
C SER A 66 -10.32 -19.64 12.90
N LYS A 67 -11.16 -18.61 13.09
CA LYS A 67 -12.63 -18.75 13.07
C LYS A 67 -13.17 -19.10 11.69
N ARG A 68 -12.66 -18.47 10.63
CA ARG A 68 -13.19 -18.61 9.26
C ARG A 68 -12.65 -19.82 8.51
N TYR A 69 -11.39 -20.19 8.74
CA TYR A 69 -10.67 -21.20 7.95
C TYR A 69 -10.09 -22.33 8.79
N GLY A 70 -10.19 -22.27 10.12
CA GLY A 70 -9.76 -23.32 11.05
C GLY A 70 -8.24 -23.46 11.20
N LYS A 71 -7.44 -22.64 10.50
CA LYS A 71 -5.98 -22.74 10.51
C LYS A 71 -5.32 -21.37 10.38
N VAL A 72 -4.17 -21.23 11.04
CA VAL A 72 -3.25 -20.08 10.92
C VAL A 72 -1.84 -20.57 10.63
N TYR A 73 -1.01 -19.75 9.99
CA TYR A 73 0.33 -20.14 9.55
C TYR A 73 1.48 -19.39 10.23
N HIS A 74 1.21 -18.21 10.79
CA HIS A 74 2.20 -17.37 11.48
C HIS A 74 1.80 -17.20 12.94
N LYS A 75 2.79 -17.03 13.83
CA LYS A 75 2.54 -16.90 15.27
C LYS A 75 1.67 -15.68 15.59
N ASN A 76 2.06 -14.52 15.07
CA ASN A 76 1.30 -13.29 15.10
C ASN A 76 1.22 -12.75 13.67
N TYR A 77 0.03 -12.32 13.24
CA TYR A 77 -0.21 -11.72 11.93
C TYR A 77 -1.31 -10.68 12.03
N ASN A 78 -0.96 -9.43 11.78
CA ASN A 78 -1.89 -8.32 11.71
C ASN A 78 -1.87 -7.70 10.33
N LEU A 79 -3.03 -7.22 9.88
CA LEU A 79 -3.14 -6.30 8.77
C LEU A 79 -3.57 -4.94 9.30
N ALA A 80 -2.84 -3.91 8.89
CA ALA A 80 -3.07 -2.55 9.33
C ALA A 80 -3.05 -1.59 8.14
N ILE A 81 -3.74 -0.46 8.30
CA ILE A 81 -3.71 0.64 7.35
C ILE A 81 -3.29 1.91 8.05
N PHE A 82 -2.60 2.78 7.32
CA PHE A 82 -2.13 4.03 7.85
C PHE A 82 -2.10 5.15 6.82
N THR A 83 -2.11 6.38 7.31
CA THR A 83 -2.02 7.60 6.50
C THR A 83 -1.08 8.61 7.12
N ASN A 84 -0.55 9.53 6.31
CA ASN A 84 -0.05 10.80 6.83
C ASN A 84 -0.87 11.93 6.21
N PRO A 85 -1.90 12.44 6.89
CA PRO A 85 -2.86 13.38 6.30
C PRO A 85 -2.17 14.60 5.67
N ALA A 86 -1.17 15.17 6.34
CA ALA A 86 -0.45 16.34 5.83
C ALA A 86 0.31 16.05 4.52
N ARG A 87 0.90 14.84 4.39
CA ARG A 87 1.62 14.43 3.17
C ARG A 87 0.63 14.11 2.04
N VAL A 88 -0.44 13.37 2.36
CA VAL A 88 -1.51 13.02 1.42
C VAL A 88 -2.14 14.27 0.83
N THR A 89 -2.59 15.22 1.67
CA THR A 89 -3.20 16.48 1.18
C THR A 89 -2.27 17.24 0.25
N LYS A 90 -0.97 17.30 0.55
CA LYS A 90 0.01 17.99 -0.29
C LYS A 90 0.19 17.31 -1.65
N LEU A 91 0.27 15.98 -1.67
CA LEU A 91 0.41 15.20 -2.90
C LEU A 91 -0.86 15.22 -3.75
N MET A 92 -2.02 15.11 -3.12
CA MET A 92 -3.33 15.11 -3.76
C MET A 92 -3.58 16.37 -4.59
N LYS A 93 -3.01 17.52 -4.18
CA LYS A 93 -3.07 18.75 -4.97
C LYS A 93 -2.45 18.62 -6.37
N LYS A 94 -1.41 17.80 -6.50
CA LYS A 94 -0.62 17.62 -7.73
C LYS A 94 -0.97 16.34 -8.47
N TYR A 95 -1.24 15.28 -7.71
CA TYR A 95 -1.34 13.91 -8.18
C TYR A 95 -2.56 13.24 -7.54
N PRO A 96 -3.74 13.28 -8.21
CA PRO A 96 -4.93 12.57 -7.75
C PRO A 96 -4.67 11.07 -7.53
N THR A 97 -3.72 10.51 -8.28
CA THR A 97 -3.28 9.12 -8.16
C THR A 97 -2.70 8.75 -6.79
N ILE A 98 -2.41 9.70 -5.89
CA ILE A 98 -2.08 9.40 -4.50
C ILE A 98 -3.20 8.62 -3.78
N GLY A 99 -4.45 8.76 -4.25
CA GLY A 99 -5.59 7.99 -3.74
C GLY A 99 -5.42 6.48 -3.90
N LEU A 100 -4.63 6.01 -4.88
CA LEU A 100 -4.33 4.59 -5.10
C LEU A 100 -3.54 3.93 -3.96
N ILE A 101 -2.93 4.74 -3.08
CA ILE A 101 -2.21 4.29 -1.89
C ILE A 101 -2.65 5.05 -0.64
N THR A 102 -3.87 5.60 -0.63
CA THR A 102 -4.43 6.29 0.53
C THR A 102 -5.69 5.55 0.98
N PRO A 103 -5.64 4.78 2.09
CA PRO A 103 -4.50 4.60 2.96
C PRO A 103 -3.42 3.67 2.39
N LEU A 104 -2.21 3.76 2.96
CA LEU A 104 -1.20 2.71 2.78
C LEU A 104 -1.56 1.52 3.66
N SER A 105 -1.12 0.33 3.29
CA SER A 105 -1.27 -0.88 4.09
C SER A 105 0.07 -1.42 4.58
N MET A 106 0.02 -2.16 5.68
CA MET A 106 1.12 -2.97 6.18
C MET A 106 0.64 -4.28 6.77
N SER A 107 1.51 -5.29 6.73
CA SER A 107 1.43 -6.40 7.68
C SER A 107 2.40 -6.20 8.82
N ILE A 108 2.00 -6.67 10.00
CA ILE A 108 2.87 -6.84 11.17
C ILE A 108 2.86 -8.32 11.50
N TYR A 109 4.03 -8.97 11.49
CA TYR A 109 4.09 -10.41 11.68
C TYR A 109 5.34 -10.87 12.41
N GLU A 110 5.21 -11.98 13.13
CA GLU A 110 6.34 -12.64 13.78
C GLU A 110 6.80 -13.84 12.96
N ASP A 111 8.12 -13.91 12.74
CA ASP A 111 8.80 -15.07 12.18
C ASP A 111 9.98 -15.45 13.09
N ASP A 112 9.97 -16.69 13.57
CA ASP A 112 10.85 -17.21 14.63
C ASP A 112 10.98 -16.25 15.82
N LYS A 113 12.12 -15.55 15.92
CA LYS A 113 12.49 -14.62 16.99
C LYS A 113 12.33 -13.16 16.59
N THR A 114 11.84 -12.87 15.39
CA THR A 114 11.76 -11.53 14.84
C THR A 114 10.33 -11.05 14.77
N ILE A 115 10.15 -9.73 14.90
CA ILE A 115 8.93 -9.05 14.48
C ILE A 115 9.25 -8.18 13.26
N ASN A 116 8.35 -8.22 12.29
CA ASN A 116 8.53 -7.66 10.97
C ASN A 116 7.37 -6.74 10.63
N ILE A 117 7.67 -5.65 9.94
CA ILE A 117 6.68 -4.75 9.33
C ILE A 117 6.94 -4.72 7.83
N ALA A 118 5.97 -5.11 7.01
CA ALA A 118 6.07 -5.01 5.56
C ALA A 118 5.10 -3.96 5.02
N THR A 119 5.59 -3.06 4.17
CA THR A 119 4.79 -2.02 3.51
C THR A 119 5.44 -1.62 2.18
N LEU A 120 4.78 -0.77 1.39
CA LEU A 120 5.36 -0.27 0.14
C LEU A 120 6.62 0.56 0.43
N SER A 121 7.63 0.38 -0.42
CA SER A 121 8.80 1.26 -0.48
C SER A 121 8.47 2.54 -1.25
N LEU A 122 9.40 3.51 -1.26
CA LEU A 122 9.28 4.67 -2.15
C LEU A 122 9.13 4.27 -3.63
N ALA A 123 9.80 3.19 -4.06
CA ALA A 123 9.66 2.68 -5.42
C ALA A 123 8.29 2.05 -5.66
N GLY A 124 7.75 1.28 -4.70
CA GLY A 124 6.39 0.75 -4.78
C GLY A 124 5.34 1.86 -4.84
N MET A 125 5.45 2.87 -3.96
CA MET A 125 4.58 4.05 -3.96
C MET A 125 4.63 4.77 -5.31
N SER A 126 5.82 5.05 -5.83
CA SER A 126 6.02 5.71 -7.13
C SER A 126 5.44 4.90 -8.28
N ARG A 127 5.67 3.58 -8.27
CA ARG A 127 5.24 2.67 -9.34
C ARG A 127 3.71 2.63 -9.49
N ILE A 128 2.98 2.48 -8.38
CA ILE A 128 1.51 2.39 -8.37
C ILE A 128 0.89 3.74 -8.71
N THR A 129 1.36 4.81 -8.05
CA THR A 129 0.78 6.16 -8.20
C THR A 129 1.22 6.88 -9.47
N LYS A 130 2.26 6.39 -10.15
CA LYS A 130 2.95 7.09 -11.25
C LYS A 130 3.56 8.44 -10.86
N ILE A 131 3.64 8.75 -9.57
CA ILE A 131 4.32 9.95 -9.07
C ILE A 131 5.83 9.70 -9.17
N PRO A 132 6.63 10.61 -9.75
CA PRO A 132 8.07 10.41 -9.88
C PRO A 132 8.72 10.11 -8.54
N MET A 133 9.63 9.13 -8.51
CA MET A 133 10.40 8.79 -7.30
C MET A 133 11.23 9.97 -6.78
N THR A 134 11.59 10.89 -7.67
CA THR A 134 12.31 12.14 -7.38
C THR A 134 11.41 13.28 -6.92
N ASP A 135 10.07 13.10 -6.91
CA ASP A 135 9.17 14.12 -6.38
C ASP A 135 9.45 14.32 -4.89
N PRO A 136 9.68 15.58 -4.45
CA PRO A 136 10.08 15.87 -3.08
C PRO A 136 8.98 15.56 -2.07
N ASP A 137 7.71 15.62 -2.46
CA ASP A 137 6.58 15.36 -1.56
C ASP A 137 6.35 13.85 -1.39
N LEU A 138 6.54 13.05 -2.45
CA LEU A 138 6.52 11.60 -2.35
C LEU A 138 7.70 11.09 -1.51
N THR A 139 8.90 11.66 -1.75
CA THR A 139 10.09 11.37 -0.95
C THR A 139 9.87 11.73 0.52
N ALA A 140 9.23 12.87 0.81
CA ALA A 140 8.92 13.27 2.17
C ALA A 140 7.88 12.35 2.83
N TYR A 141 6.92 11.82 2.06
CA TYR A 141 5.97 10.83 2.57
C TYR A 141 6.69 9.52 2.93
N ALA A 142 7.50 8.97 2.02
CA ALA A 142 8.28 7.77 2.30
C ALA A 142 9.23 7.94 3.49
N LYS A 143 9.89 9.10 3.64
CA LYS A 143 10.71 9.42 4.82
C LYS A 143 9.91 9.45 6.12
N SER A 144 8.65 9.87 6.10
CA SER A 144 7.81 9.84 7.31
C SER A 144 7.44 8.41 7.72
N VAL A 145 7.25 7.52 6.74
CA VAL A 145 7.04 6.08 6.98
C VAL A 145 8.31 5.44 7.54
N ASP A 146 9.48 5.74 6.95
CA ASP A 146 10.78 5.30 7.44
C ASP A 146 11.05 5.73 8.90
N ALA A 147 10.75 6.98 9.24
CA ALA A 147 10.87 7.48 10.60
C ALA A 147 9.94 6.73 11.58
N ALA A 148 8.71 6.43 11.16
CA ALA A 148 7.76 5.66 11.96
C ALA A 148 8.22 4.20 12.16
N LEU A 149 8.78 3.56 11.12
CA LEU A 149 9.38 2.23 11.20
C LEU A 149 10.54 2.18 12.20
N HIS A 150 11.46 3.15 12.15
CA HIS A 150 12.58 3.25 13.09
C HIS A 150 12.13 3.59 14.51
N LYS A 151 11.04 4.35 14.69
CA LYS A 151 10.47 4.58 16.01
C LYS A 151 9.81 3.32 16.57
N ALA A 152 9.12 2.55 15.73
CA ALA A 152 8.45 1.32 16.10
C ALA A 152 9.45 0.21 16.45
N LEU A 153 10.51 0.06 15.65
CA LEU A 153 11.56 -0.93 15.82
C LEU A 153 12.94 -0.22 15.93
N PRO A 154 13.34 0.33 17.09
CA PRO A 154 14.56 1.15 17.23
C PRO A 154 15.88 0.47 16.87
N LYS A 155 15.92 -0.86 16.93
CA LYS A 155 17.08 -1.69 16.52
C LYS A 155 16.84 -2.39 15.19
N GLY A 156 15.80 -1.98 14.48
CA GLY A 156 15.36 -2.61 13.25
C GLY A 156 16.35 -2.39 12.11
N LYS A 157 16.25 -3.27 11.12
CA LYS A 157 16.98 -3.19 9.86
C LYS A 157 16.08 -3.65 8.72
N TYR A 158 16.37 -3.15 7.52
CA TYR A 158 15.73 -3.66 6.33
C TYR A 158 16.24 -5.06 6.00
N LEU A 159 15.31 -5.97 5.73
CA LEU A 159 15.62 -7.28 5.18
C LEU A 159 15.75 -7.19 3.65
N PRO A 160 16.64 -7.99 3.04
CA PRO A 160 16.69 -8.09 1.59
C PRO A 160 15.37 -8.67 1.07
N VAL A 161 14.78 -8.00 0.09
CA VAL A 161 13.63 -8.46 -0.69
C VAL A 161 14.15 -8.74 -2.10
N ASN A 162 13.81 -9.90 -2.66
CA ASN A 162 14.32 -10.35 -3.97
C ASN A 162 13.18 -10.84 -4.85
N HIS A 163 12.08 -10.08 -4.92
CA HIS A 163 10.92 -10.44 -5.72
C HIS A 163 11.12 -10.07 -7.19
N THR A 164 10.46 -10.79 -8.09
CA THR A 164 10.56 -10.57 -9.53
C THR A 164 9.76 -9.33 -9.95
N LEU A 165 10.43 -8.20 -10.19
CA LEU A 165 9.78 -6.91 -10.53
C LEU A 165 9.22 -6.81 -11.97
N LYS A 166 8.98 -7.93 -12.66
CA LYS A 166 8.57 -7.94 -14.08
C LYS A 166 7.07 -8.12 -14.20
N SER A 167 6.37 -7.03 -14.56
CA SER A 167 4.97 -7.10 -15.02
C SER A 167 4.80 -6.29 -16.30
N SER A 168 4.25 -6.93 -17.33
CA SER A 168 3.79 -6.26 -18.56
C SER A 168 2.33 -5.81 -18.48
N LYS A 169 1.66 -6.08 -17.36
CA LYS A 169 0.23 -5.82 -17.18
C LYS A 169 -0.05 -4.43 -16.63
N PRO A 170 -1.26 -3.89 -16.84
CA PRO A 170 -1.69 -2.65 -16.21
C PRO A 170 -1.54 -2.71 -14.69
N LEU A 171 -1.02 -1.63 -14.09
CA LEU A 171 -0.80 -1.56 -12.64
C LEU A 171 -2.04 -1.10 -11.87
N VAL A 172 -3.03 -0.58 -12.57
CA VAL A 172 -4.22 0.08 -12.01
C VAL A 172 -5.39 -0.28 -12.91
N THR A 173 -6.55 -0.55 -12.30
CA THR A 173 -7.84 -0.60 -12.99
C THR A 173 -8.50 0.76 -12.84
N VAL A 174 -9.00 1.33 -13.94
CA VAL A 174 -9.56 2.68 -14.00
C VAL A 174 -10.94 2.63 -14.63
N PHE A 175 -11.86 3.40 -14.07
CA PHE A 175 -13.21 3.66 -14.56
C PHE A 175 -13.44 5.16 -14.58
N THR A 176 -14.32 5.59 -15.47
CA THR A 176 -14.79 6.97 -15.55
C THR A 176 -16.28 6.94 -15.81
N THR A 177 -17.03 7.81 -15.14
CA THR A 177 -18.47 7.99 -15.33
C THR A 177 -18.83 9.46 -15.15
N GLU A 178 -20.06 9.82 -15.49
CA GLU A 178 -20.67 11.11 -15.16
C GLU A 178 -21.83 10.84 -14.22
N PHE A 179 -21.91 11.55 -13.09
CA PHE A 179 -23.04 11.40 -12.19
C PHE A 179 -24.22 12.22 -12.70
N GLU A 180 -25.33 11.54 -12.95
CA GLU A 180 -26.61 12.20 -13.20
C GLU A 180 -27.09 12.84 -11.90
N VAL A 181 -27.36 14.16 -11.95
CA VAL A 181 -27.87 14.91 -10.82
C VAL A 181 -29.34 15.19 -11.08
N GLU A 182 -30.22 14.58 -10.28
CA GLU A 182 -31.66 14.78 -10.37
C GLU A 182 -32.07 16.22 -9.99
N ASP A 183 -33.25 16.66 -10.43
CA ASP A 183 -33.77 18.00 -10.13
C ASP A 183 -33.93 18.21 -8.61
N GLY A 184 -33.06 19.05 -8.04
CA GLY A 184 -33.05 19.38 -6.62
C GLY A 184 -31.90 18.74 -5.84
N ASP A 185 -31.19 17.79 -6.45
CA ASP A 185 -30.03 17.14 -5.86
C ASP A 185 -28.74 17.90 -6.15
N THR A 186 -27.72 17.63 -5.34
CA THR A 186 -26.36 18.09 -5.55
C THR A 186 -25.50 16.96 -6.09
N ILE A 187 -24.34 17.32 -6.65
CA ILE A 187 -23.31 16.33 -7.01
C ILE A 187 -22.84 15.50 -5.80
N THR A 188 -23.03 16.00 -4.57
CA THR A 188 -22.71 15.24 -3.35
C THR A 188 -23.76 14.17 -3.11
N ASP A 189 -25.04 14.45 -3.35
CA ASP A 189 -26.13 13.49 -3.18
C ASP A 189 -25.98 12.35 -4.20
N ALA A 190 -25.71 12.66 -5.47
CA ALA A 190 -25.44 11.65 -6.50
C ALA A 190 -24.22 10.76 -6.15
N LYS A 191 -23.16 11.36 -5.60
CA LYS A 191 -21.98 10.62 -5.10
C LYS A 191 -22.34 9.71 -3.92
N GLU A 192 -23.15 10.18 -2.97
CA GLU A 192 -23.56 9.38 -1.82
C GLU A 192 -24.46 8.21 -2.24
N SER A 193 -25.37 8.40 -3.20
CA SER A 193 -26.13 7.31 -3.81
C SER A 193 -25.23 6.26 -4.47
N PHE A 194 -24.25 6.69 -5.26
CA PHE A 194 -23.25 5.77 -5.85
C PHE A 194 -22.48 4.99 -4.78
N GLU A 195 -22.04 5.67 -3.72
CA GLU A 195 -21.31 5.03 -2.61
C GLU A 195 -22.18 4.01 -1.88
N GLU A 196 -23.44 4.33 -1.58
CA GLU A 196 -24.37 3.41 -0.95
C GLU A 196 -24.58 2.15 -1.79
N GLU A 197 -24.80 2.30 -3.10
CA GLU A 197 -24.97 1.17 -4.01
C GLU A 197 -23.68 0.34 -4.10
N PHE A 198 -22.53 0.99 -4.31
CA PHE A 198 -21.22 0.35 -4.34
C PHE A 198 -20.93 -0.45 -3.06
N GLU A 199 -21.16 0.14 -1.89
CA GLU A 199 -20.96 -0.53 -0.60
C GLU A 199 -21.92 -1.71 -0.41
N SER A 200 -23.15 -1.60 -0.90
CA SER A 200 -24.16 -2.67 -0.83
C SER A 200 -23.80 -3.90 -1.66
N GLU A 201 -23.15 -3.71 -2.81
CA GLU A 201 -22.74 -4.79 -3.72
C GLU A 201 -21.45 -5.51 -3.27
N LEU A 202 -20.60 -4.83 -2.48
CA LEU A 202 -19.35 -5.40 -1.99
C LEU A 202 -19.54 -6.54 -0.98
N GLY A 203 -20.46 -6.36 -0.03
CA GLY A 203 -20.71 -7.30 1.06
C GLY A 203 -21.11 -8.71 0.60
N PRO A 204 -22.12 -8.87 -0.27
CA PRO A 204 -22.59 -10.16 -0.79
C PRO A 204 -21.50 -11.00 -1.45
N VAL A 205 -20.51 -10.37 -2.09
CA VAL A 205 -19.38 -11.08 -2.74
C VAL A 205 -18.15 -11.24 -1.84
N GLY A 206 -18.28 -10.84 -0.57
CA GLY A 206 -17.34 -11.12 0.51
C GLY A 206 -16.24 -10.08 0.71
N PHE A 207 -16.40 -8.87 0.15
CA PHE A 207 -15.54 -7.74 0.51
C PHE A 207 -15.95 -7.15 1.84
N LEU A 208 -14.98 -6.52 2.49
CA LEU A 208 -15.14 -5.70 3.68
C LEU A 208 -14.45 -4.37 3.43
N ILE A 209 -14.98 -3.32 4.05
CA ILE A 209 -14.42 -1.98 4.02
C ILE A 209 -13.95 -1.65 5.43
N PRO A 210 -12.67 -1.89 5.79
CA PRO A 210 -12.19 -1.57 7.13
C PRO A 210 -12.26 -0.07 7.44
N LYS A 211 -12.15 0.78 6.41
CA LYS A 211 -12.20 2.24 6.55
C LYS A 211 -12.44 2.91 5.19
N SER A 212 -13.18 4.02 5.22
CA SER A 212 -13.21 5.01 4.13
C SER A 212 -12.80 6.39 4.64
N TYR A 213 -12.38 7.27 3.72
CA TYR A 213 -11.93 8.63 3.99
C TYR A 213 -12.62 9.58 3.01
N LYS A 214 -13.32 10.60 3.53
CA LYS A 214 -13.81 11.73 2.74
C LYS A 214 -12.79 12.87 2.81
N LEU A 215 -11.89 12.98 1.83
CA LEU A 215 -10.76 13.94 1.87
C LEU A 215 -11.15 15.28 1.25
N LYS A 216 -11.09 16.36 2.04
CA LYS A 216 -11.46 17.70 1.59
C LYS A 216 -10.26 18.45 1.00
N HIS A 217 -10.44 19.05 -0.17
CA HIS A 217 -9.46 19.95 -0.77
C HIS A 217 -10.09 20.83 -1.85
N ASP A 218 -9.63 22.08 -1.96
CA ASP A 218 -10.28 23.14 -2.76
C ASP A 218 -10.37 22.86 -4.27
N ASN A 219 -9.54 21.95 -4.79
CA ASN A 219 -9.50 21.57 -6.21
C ASN A 219 -10.53 20.51 -6.60
N TYR A 220 -11.23 19.91 -5.64
CA TYR A 220 -12.13 18.79 -5.88
C TYR A 220 -13.55 19.12 -5.42
N ASP A 221 -14.54 18.62 -6.15
CA ASP A 221 -15.92 18.55 -5.64
C ASP A 221 -15.97 17.49 -4.53
N PHE A 222 -15.32 16.35 -4.76
CA PHE A 222 -15.07 15.31 -3.77
C PHE A 222 -13.78 14.53 -4.09
N PHE A 223 -13.18 13.94 -3.06
CA PHE A 223 -12.03 13.05 -3.18
C PHE A 223 -12.09 12.04 -2.05
N ASP A 224 -12.60 10.87 -2.36
CA ASP A 224 -12.91 9.85 -1.37
C ASP A 224 -12.05 8.62 -1.63
N THR A 225 -11.61 7.98 -0.55
CA THR A 225 -10.84 6.75 -0.66
C THR A 225 -11.36 5.66 0.25
N TYR A 226 -11.27 4.44 -0.24
CA TYR A 226 -11.73 3.23 0.41
C TYR A 226 -10.54 2.33 0.68
N SER A 227 -10.49 1.77 1.89
CA SER A 227 -9.71 0.59 2.19
C SER A 227 -10.61 -0.63 2.00
N ILE A 228 -10.24 -1.54 1.10
CA ILE A 228 -11.08 -2.70 0.74
C ILE A 228 -10.27 -3.99 0.89
N ILE A 229 -10.89 -5.02 1.46
CA ILE A 229 -10.27 -6.33 1.64
C ILE A 229 -11.24 -7.46 1.38
N ARG A 230 -10.74 -8.55 0.79
CA ARG A 230 -11.44 -9.84 0.70
C ARG A 230 -10.57 -10.92 1.31
N PHE A 231 -11.02 -11.52 2.43
CA PHE A 231 -10.21 -12.53 3.14
C PHE A 231 -9.88 -13.76 2.30
N ASN A 232 -10.77 -14.14 1.36
CA ASN A 232 -10.52 -15.23 0.43
C ASN A 232 -9.34 -14.96 -0.52
N ALA A 233 -8.94 -13.70 -0.72
CA ALA A 233 -7.76 -13.33 -1.51
C ALA A 233 -6.49 -13.42 -0.67
N ILE A 234 -6.47 -12.79 0.51
CA ILE A 234 -5.27 -12.67 1.33
C ILE A 234 -4.93 -13.95 2.12
N TYR A 235 -5.94 -14.76 2.50
CA TYR A 235 -5.72 -15.98 3.28
C TYR A 235 -4.84 -17.05 2.59
N PRO A 236 -4.98 -17.35 1.28
CA PRO A 236 -4.03 -18.25 0.63
C PRO A 236 -2.65 -17.61 0.45
N VAL A 237 -2.58 -16.29 0.24
CA VAL A 237 -1.32 -15.56 -0.01
C VAL A 237 -0.44 -15.47 1.24
N TYR A 238 -1.01 -15.07 2.39
CA TYR A 238 -0.21 -14.75 3.59
C TYR A 238 0.56 -15.95 4.15
N LYS A 239 0.14 -17.18 3.81
CA LYS A 239 0.83 -18.41 4.19
C LYS A 239 2.32 -18.37 3.81
N ASN A 240 2.61 -18.00 2.57
CA ASN A 240 3.97 -17.96 2.03
C ASN A 240 4.50 -16.52 1.88
N HIS A 241 3.59 -15.54 1.87
CA HIS A 241 3.90 -14.13 1.68
C HIS A 241 3.25 -13.29 2.79
N PRO A 242 3.72 -13.38 4.05
CA PRO A 242 3.22 -12.50 5.12
C PRO A 242 3.46 -11.02 4.79
N ASP A 243 4.40 -10.70 3.91
CA ASP A 243 4.64 -9.38 3.35
C ASP A 243 3.54 -8.87 2.41
N ALA A 244 2.58 -9.71 2.02
CA ALA A 244 1.42 -9.31 1.20
C ALA A 244 0.53 -8.25 1.85
N GLY A 245 0.63 -8.04 3.17
CA GLY A 245 -0.01 -6.92 3.84
C GLY A 245 0.46 -5.53 3.36
N ALA A 246 1.57 -5.45 2.61
CA ALA A 246 1.96 -4.22 1.92
C ALA A 246 0.96 -3.77 0.83
N TYR A 247 0.08 -4.66 0.39
CA TYR A 247 -0.97 -4.36 -0.58
C TYR A 247 -2.40 -4.67 -0.08
N ALA A 248 -2.54 -5.17 1.15
CA ALA A 248 -3.79 -5.67 1.70
C ALA A 248 -4.08 -5.04 3.07
N PRO A 249 -5.24 -4.38 3.29
CA PRO A 249 -6.24 -3.98 2.30
C PRO A 249 -5.67 -3.14 1.14
N PHE A 250 -6.36 -3.14 -0.01
CA PHE A 250 -6.01 -2.24 -1.12
C PHE A 250 -6.83 -0.96 -1.05
N SER A 251 -6.31 0.11 -1.66
CA SER A 251 -7.03 1.38 -1.76
C SER A 251 -7.80 1.50 -3.05
N LEU A 252 -9.01 2.05 -2.98
CA LEU A 252 -9.77 2.53 -4.14
C LEU A 252 -10.01 4.02 -3.95
N VAL A 253 -9.86 4.81 -5.01
CA VAL A 253 -10.13 6.26 -5.01
C VAL A 253 -11.32 6.55 -5.91
N ILE A 254 -12.18 7.47 -5.46
CA ILE A 254 -13.30 8.06 -6.21
C ILE A 254 -13.12 9.58 -6.10
N TYR A 255 -12.92 10.29 -7.22
CA TYR A 255 -12.76 11.73 -7.16
C TYR A 255 -13.37 12.44 -8.37
N LYS A 256 -13.78 13.69 -8.16
CA LYS A 256 -14.18 14.63 -9.21
C LYS A 256 -13.50 15.97 -8.96
N LYS A 257 -12.79 16.48 -9.97
CA LYS A 257 -12.18 17.82 -9.91
C LYS A 257 -13.25 18.88 -10.14
N LYS A 258 -13.06 20.06 -9.53
CA LYS A 258 -13.96 21.19 -9.81
C LYS A 258 -13.88 21.59 -11.28
N GLY A 259 -15.04 21.73 -11.91
CA GLY A 259 -15.16 22.08 -13.32
C GLY A 259 -14.78 20.95 -14.30
N ASP A 260 -14.55 19.73 -13.80
CA ASP A 260 -14.50 18.50 -14.59
C ASP A 260 -15.85 17.80 -14.43
N ASP A 261 -16.50 17.39 -15.52
CA ASP A 261 -17.78 16.68 -15.46
C ASP A 261 -17.59 15.18 -15.19
N THR A 262 -16.35 14.69 -15.35
CA THR A 262 -16.02 13.27 -15.17
C THR A 262 -15.68 12.94 -13.71
N VAL A 263 -16.30 11.86 -13.23
CA VAL A 263 -15.91 11.14 -12.01
C VAL A 263 -14.86 10.10 -12.37
N HIS A 264 -13.78 10.07 -11.61
CA HIS A 264 -12.66 9.15 -11.80
C HIS A 264 -12.64 8.13 -10.67
N ILE A 265 -12.64 6.84 -11.01
CA ILE A 265 -12.56 5.74 -10.05
C ILE A 265 -11.38 4.86 -10.40
N ALA A 266 -10.53 4.53 -9.43
CA ALA A 266 -9.38 3.68 -9.68
C ALA A 266 -8.90 2.91 -8.46
N TYR A 267 -8.31 1.73 -8.70
CA TYR A 267 -7.66 0.93 -7.65
C TYR A 267 -6.44 0.15 -8.21
N PRO A 268 -5.43 -0.18 -7.39
CA PRO A 268 -4.29 -0.98 -7.83
C PRO A 268 -4.71 -2.36 -8.33
N SER A 269 -4.17 -2.78 -9.47
CA SER A 269 -4.41 -4.12 -9.99
C SER A 269 -3.80 -5.19 -9.09
N ILE A 270 -4.48 -6.34 -8.98
CA ILE A 270 -3.98 -7.54 -8.28
C ILE A 270 -2.74 -8.13 -8.94
N ASP A 271 -2.49 -7.81 -10.21
CA ASP A 271 -1.27 -8.25 -10.88
C ASP A 271 0.00 -7.61 -10.25
N ASN A 272 -0.14 -6.50 -9.52
CA ASN A 272 0.92 -6.00 -8.65
C ASN A 272 1.28 -7.03 -7.57
N TRP A 273 0.29 -7.63 -6.91
CA TRP A 273 0.55 -8.64 -5.87
C TRP A 273 1.26 -9.85 -6.47
N ILE A 274 0.73 -10.37 -7.58
CA ILE A 274 1.25 -11.60 -8.19
C ILE A 274 2.72 -11.43 -8.57
N THR A 275 3.08 -10.27 -9.12
CA THR A 275 4.45 -10.00 -9.58
C THR A 275 5.36 -9.56 -8.43
N ASP A 276 4.93 -8.59 -7.63
CA ASP A 276 5.76 -8.02 -6.56
C ASP A 276 5.93 -8.96 -5.37
N LEU A 277 5.16 -10.03 -5.26
CA LEU A 277 5.33 -11.10 -4.25
C LEU A 277 5.79 -12.43 -4.88
N ASP A 278 6.02 -12.49 -6.19
CA ASP A 278 6.42 -13.72 -6.91
C ASP A 278 5.46 -14.92 -6.67
N ILE A 279 4.15 -14.66 -6.70
CA ILE A 279 3.13 -15.69 -6.44
C ILE A 279 3.04 -16.64 -7.64
N THR A 280 3.49 -17.88 -7.43
CA THR A 280 3.51 -18.92 -8.48
C THR A 280 2.42 -19.99 -8.31
N ASP A 281 1.83 -20.11 -7.11
CA ASP A 281 0.79 -21.09 -6.82
C ASP A 281 -0.50 -20.77 -7.58
N LYS A 282 -0.97 -21.72 -8.40
CA LYS A 282 -2.09 -21.51 -9.33
C LYS A 282 -3.41 -21.23 -8.62
N GLU A 283 -3.68 -21.91 -7.51
CA GLU A 283 -4.93 -21.71 -6.75
C GLU A 283 -4.93 -20.36 -6.06
N THR A 284 -3.77 -19.94 -5.52
CA THR A 284 -3.58 -18.60 -4.96
C THR A 284 -3.76 -17.54 -6.03
N VAL A 285 -3.12 -17.68 -7.21
CA VAL A 285 -3.28 -16.78 -8.36
C VAL A 285 -4.75 -16.69 -8.80
N LYS A 286 -5.46 -17.82 -8.81
CA LYS A 286 -6.89 -17.86 -9.14
C LYS A 286 -7.71 -17.08 -8.11
N ALA A 287 -7.52 -17.32 -6.82
CA ALA A 287 -8.28 -16.66 -5.75
C ALA A 287 -8.09 -15.13 -5.74
N VAL A 288 -6.88 -14.64 -6.03
CA VAL A 288 -6.62 -13.20 -6.12
C VAL A 288 -7.21 -12.60 -7.41
N LYS A 289 -7.14 -13.29 -8.55
CA LYS A 289 -7.78 -12.84 -9.80
C LYS A 289 -9.30 -12.79 -9.71
N GLU A 290 -9.93 -13.79 -9.11
CA GLU A 290 -11.37 -13.78 -8.83
C GLU A 290 -11.78 -12.57 -7.98
N THR A 291 -10.89 -12.11 -7.09
CA THR A 291 -11.13 -10.92 -6.29
C THR A 291 -11.10 -9.66 -7.16
N GLN A 292 -10.13 -9.53 -8.07
CA GLN A 292 -10.12 -8.41 -9.01
C GLN A 292 -11.35 -8.41 -9.93
N GLU A 293 -11.73 -9.57 -10.46
CA GLU A 293 -12.89 -9.70 -11.35
C GLU A 293 -14.18 -9.26 -10.66
N LYS A 294 -14.38 -9.64 -9.38
CA LYS A 294 -15.59 -9.26 -8.63
C LYS A 294 -15.74 -7.76 -8.46
N ILE A 295 -14.70 -7.06 -8.02
CA ILE A 295 -14.78 -5.60 -7.87
C ILE A 295 -14.83 -4.90 -9.23
N LYS A 296 -14.16 -5.46 -10.25
CA LYS A 296 -14.24 -4.96 -11.62
C LYS A 296 -15.69 -4.99 -12.12
N ASN A 297 -16.37 -6.13 -12.02
CA ASN A 297 -17.74 -6.28 -12.48
C ASN A 297 -18.72 -5.33 -11.76
N ILE A 298 -18.60 -5.18 -10.43
CA ILE A 298 -19.43 -4.22 -9.68
C ILE A 298 -19.24 -2.80 -10.23
N LEU A 299 -17.99 -2.39 -10.46
CA LEU A 299 -17.73 -1.04 -10.98
C LEU A 299 -18.10 -0.90 -12.46
N GLU A 300 -17.99 -1.95 -13.28
CA GLU A 300 -18.51 -1.93 -14.65
C GLU A 300 -20.03 -1.68 -14.63
N GLU A 301 -20.79 -2.42 -13.82
CA GLU A 301 -22.24 -2.26 -13.70
C GLU A 301 -22.67 -0.87 -13.18
N LEU A 302 -21.91 -0.28 -12.26
CA LEU A 302 -22.23 1.04 -11.68
C LEU A 302 -21.70 2.24 -12.50
N THR A 303 -20.91 2.00 -13.54
CA THR A 303 -20.30 3.08 -14.36
C THR A 303 -20.66 3.03 -15.84
N GLU A 304 -21.48 2.05 -16.25
CA GLU A 304 -22.13 1.97 -17.57
C GLU A 304 -23.26 3.00 -17.73
#